data_AF-A0AA96TZZ7-F1
#
_entry.id   AF-A0AA96TZZ7-F1
#
_cell.length_a   1.000
_cell.length_b   1.000
_cell.length_c   1.000
_cell.angle_alpha   90.00
_cell.angle_beta   90.00
_cell.angle_gamma   90.00
#
_symmetry.space_group_name_H-M   'P 1'
#
loop_
_entity.id
_entity.type
_entity.pdbx_description
1 polymer ?
#
loop_
_entity_poly.entity_id
_entity_poly.type
_entity_poly.pdbx_seq_one_letter_code
_entity_poly.pdbx_strand_id
1 'polypeptide(L)'
;MNIIEKEAEEFYEYGFLNSGIYADLENIKSSLTSKTYNFNRDRDKLDFLKIIRELAIKDKEEHMKSCNGCGYDEARDIAVFAVDQEVDDINRFFTYEPKSNDKFSVAEESELHNKLNDIIAKLDKQGFGQQIIFEEIEDLKNHFNLGKKNWFQLLKGKVVDLTLKKVLNKTIVEEIYNQLSDSFEQVVKMIE
;
A
#
# COMPACT_ATOMS: atom_id res chain seq x y z
N MET A 1 -11.74 18.70 -3.46
CA MET A 1 -10.59 18.41 -4.33
C MET A 1 -9.30 18.70 -3.57
N ASN A 2 -8.41 17.72 -3.44
CA ASN A 2 -7.07 17.90 -2.87
C ASN A 2 -6.10 18.48 -3.93
N ILE A 3 -4.88 18.88 -3.52
CA ILE A 3 -3.92 19.53 -4.43
C ILE A 3 -3.53 18.60 -5.59
N ILE A 4 -3.34 17.30 -5.33
CA ILE A 4 -2.95 16.32 -6.36
C ILE A 4 -4.08 16.14 -7.38
N GLU A 5 -5.33 16.04 -6.91
CA GLU A 5 -6.51 15.99 -7.79
C GLU A 5 -6.61 17.23 -8.68
N LYS A 6 -6.41 18.42 -8.10
CA LYS A 6 -6.42 19.67 -8.88
C LYS A 6 -5.32 19.69 -9.96
N GLU A 7 -4.10 19.31 -9.60
CA GLU A 7 -2.97 19.26 -10.52
C GLU A 7 -3.17 18.23 -11.63
N ALA A 8 -3.87 17.12 -11.34
CA ALA A 8 -4.21 16.09 -12.32
C ALA A 8 -5.27 16.56 -13.32
N GLU A 9 -6.36 17.18 -12.84
CA GLU A 9 -7.38 17.75 -13.71
C GLU A 9 -6.80 18.84 -14.61
N GLU A 10 -6.05 19.80 -14.06
CA GLU A 10 -5.41 20.87 -14.84
C GLU A 10 -4.42 20.31 -15.87
N PHE A 11 -3.61 19.33 -15.49
CA PHE A 11 -2.69 18.70 -16.44
C PHE A 11 -3.42 17.99 -17.57
N TYR A 12 -4.50 17.26 -17.25
CA TYR A 12 -5.30 16.53 -18.22
C TYR A 12 -6.01 17.47 -19.20
N GLU A 13 -6.69 18.49 -18.69
CA GLU A 13 -7.49 19.45 -19.49
C GLU A 13 -6.63 20.32 -20.41
N TYR A 14 -5.47 20.78 -19.94
CA TYR A 14 -4.71 21.81 -20.65
C TYR A 14 -3.42 21.30 -21.31
N GLY A 15 -2.88 20.14 -20.90
CA GLY A 15 -1.52 19.75 -21.27
C GLY A 15 -1.34 18.32 -21.78
N PHE A 16 -2.16 17.36 -21.37
CA PHE A 16 -1.82 15.95 -21.54
C PHE A 16 -2.17 15.39 -22.93
N LEU A 17 -3.37 15.66 -23.44
CA LEU A 17 -3.88 15.04 -24.67
C LEU A 17 -4.52 16.03 -25.66
N ASN A 18 -4.29 17.33 -25.43
CA ASN A 18 -4.98 18.42 -26.13
C ASN A 18 -4.57 18.61 -27.60
N SER A 19 -3.66 17.80 -28.14
CA SER A 19 -3.19 17.92 -29.52
C SER A 19 -3.72 16.85 -30.47
N GLY A 20 -4.29 15.72 -29.99
CA GLY A 20 -5.00 14.69 -30.78
C GLY A 20 -4.31 14.07 -32.02
N ILE A 21 -3.14 14.58 -32.41
CA ILE A 21 -2.51 14.38 -33.72
C ILE A 21 -1.02 13.98 -33.55
N TYR A 22 -0.45 14.10 -32.34
CA TYR A 22 0.95 13.75 -32.02
C TYR A 22 1.12 12.98 -30.69
N ALA A 23 0.04 12.40 -30.17
CA ALA A 23 0.06 11.66 -28.91
C ALA A 23 0.57 10.23 -29.13
N ASP A 24 1.84 10.11 -29.51
CA ASP A 24 2.55 8.84 -29.46
C ASP A 24 3.02 8.51 -28.04
N LEU A 25 3.44 7.26 -27.85
CA LEU A 25 3.87 6.75 -26.55
C LEU A 25 5.01 7.57 -25.96
N GLU A 26 5.96 8.03 -26.78
CA GLU A 26 7.14 8.76 -26.33
C GLU A 26 6.75 10.13 -25.75
N ASN A 27 5.92 10.89 -26.46
CA ASN A 27 5.46 12.21 -26.02
C ASN A 27 4.60 12.13 -24.75
N ILE A 28 3.74 11.12 -24.67
CA ILE A 28 2.90 10.87 -23.49
C ILE A 28 3.78 10.53 -22.29
N LYS A 29 4.72 9.59 -22.42
CA LYS A 29 5.63 9.23 -21.33
C LYS A 29 6.46 10.42 -20.88
N SER A 30 7.07 11.15 -21.82
CA SER A 30 7.86 12.35 -21.49
C SER A 30 7.05 13.38 -20.70
N SER A 31 5.80 13.59 -21.07
CA SER A 31 4.90 14.53 -20.37
C SER A 31 4.55 14.06 -18.96
N LEU A 32 4.24 12.77 -18.79
CA LEU A 32 3.97 12.16 -17.49
C LEU A 32 5.20 12.27 -16.58
N THR A 33 6.36 11.82 -17.04
CA THR A 33 7.61 11.85 -16.28
C THR A 33 7.98 13.28 -15.87
N SER A 34 7.85 14.25 -16.79
CA SER A 34 8.13 15.66 -16.47
C SER A 34 7.18 16.21 -15.42
N LYS A 35 5.88 15.85 -15.47
CA LYS A 35 4.91 16.33 -14.49
C LYS A 35 5.10 15.67 -13.14
N THR A 36 5.33 14.36 -13.10
CA THR A 36 5.50 13.59 -11.85
C THR A 36 6.78 13.96 -11.12
N TYR A 37 7.79 14.52 -11.81
CA TYR A 37 9.00 15.06 -11.19
C TYR A 37 8.71 16.22 -10.20
N ASN A 38 7.57 16.90 -10.32
CA ASN A 38 7.17 17.95 -9.37
C ASN A 38 6.73 17.39 -8.01
N PHE A 39 6.48 16.08 -7.91
CA PHE A 39 6.06 15.43 -6.67
C PHE A 39 7.24 14.71 -6.03
N ASN A 40 7.58 15.09 -4.80
CA ASN A 40 8.68 14.47 -4.07
C ASN A 40 8.33 13.07 -3.54
N ARG A 41 7.06 12.83 -3.20
CA ARG A 41 6.63 11.55 -2.62
C ARG A 41 6.07 10.66 -3.71
N ASP A 42 6.51 9.41 -3.75
CA ASP A 42 6.01 8.42 -4.72
C ASP A 42 4.51 8.17 -4.57
N ARG A 43 3.98 8.27 -3.34
CA ARG A 43 2.53 8.22 -3.12
C ARG A 43 1.78 9.33 -3.88
N ASP A 44 2.30 10.55 -3.88
CA ASP A 44 1.67 11.67 -4.58
C ASP A 44 1.74 11.46 -6.11
N LYS A 45 2.85 10.91 -6.62
CA LYS A 45 2.97 10.51 -8.03
C LYS A 45 1.95 9.44 -8.40
N LEU A 46 1.80 8.42 -7.55
CA LEU A 46 0.85 7.32 -7.77
C LEU A 46 -0.61 7.82 -7.74
N ASP A 47 -0.96 8.67 -6.78
CA ASP A 47 -2.29 9.26 -6.67
C ASP A 47 -2.59 10.14 -7.91
N PHE A 48 -1.63 10.96 -8.35
CA PHE A 48 -1.72 11.74 -9.59
C PHE A 48 -1.97 10.83 -10.81
N LEU A 49 -1.13 9.82 -11.02
CA LEU A 49 -1.21 8.92 -12.17
C LEU A 49 -2.54 8.16 -12.24
N LYS A 50 -3.07 7.70 -11.10
CA LYS A 50 -4.38 7.04 -11.05
C LYS A 50 -5.51 7.95 -11.51
N ILE A 51 -5.47 9.22 -11.13
CA ILE A 51 -6.48 10.20 -11.55
C ILE A 51 -6.37 10.45 -13.06
N ILE A 52 -5.15 10.61 -13.60
CA ILE A 52 -4.93 10.74 -15.04
C ILE A 52 -5.47 9.52 -15.81
N ARG A 53 -5.25 8.32 -15.27
CA ARG A 53 -5.77 7.08 -15.84
C ARG A 53 -7.31 7.08 -15.89
N GLU A 54 -7.95 7.45 -14.78
CA GLU A 54 -9.42 7.52 -14.69
C GLU A 54 -10.00 8.55 -15.67
N LEU A 55 -9.38 9.73 -15.76
CA LEU A 55 -9.77 10.77 -16.71
C LEU A 55 -9.63 10.27 -18.15
N ALA A 56 -8.53 9.60 -18.51
CA ALA A 56 -8.32 9.05 -19.85
C ALA A 56 -9.38 8.01 -20.25
N ILE A 57 -9.74 7.12 -19.34
CA ILE A 57 -10.78 6.11 -19.56
C ILE A 57 -12.15 6.78 -19.70
N LYS A 58 -12.49 7.69 -18.78
CA LYS A 58 -13.78 8.38 -18.80
C LYS A 58 -13.96 9.21 -20.07
N ASP A 59 -12.94 9.94 -20.48
CA ASP A 59 -12.94 10.78 -21.69
C ASP A 59 -13.08 9.91 -22.95
N LYS A 60 -12.41 8.76 -23.01
CA LYS A 60 -12.62 7.75 -24.05
C LYS A 60 -14.08 7.27 -24.07
N GLU A 61 -14.61 6.84 -22.93
CA GLU A 61 -15.98 6.32 -22.84
C GLU A 61 -17.03 7.37 -23.22
N GLU A 62 -16.82 8.63 -22.83
CA GLU A 62 -17.70 9.74 -23.19
C GLU A 62 -17.65 10.04 -24.69
N HIS A 63 -16.45 10.06 -25.28
CA HIS A 63 -16.28 10.25 -26.72
C HIS A 63 -16.92 9.12 -27.54
N MET A 64 -16.75 7.86 -27.12
CA MET A 64 -17.26 6.70 -27.84
C MET A 64 -18.80 6.61 -27.89
N LYS A 65 -19.53 7.37 -27.07
CA LYS A 65 -21.00 7.44 -27.13
C LYS A 65 -21.53 8.05 -28.43
N SER A 66 -20.75 8.90 -29.09
CA SER A 66 -21.18 9.63 -30.30
C SER A 66 -20.19 9.53 -31.46
N CYS A 67 -19.11 8.76 -31.30
CA CYS A 67 -18.07 8.58 -32.31
C CYS A 67 -18.44 7.52 -33.35
N ASN A 68 -18.19 7.82 -34.63
CA ASN A 68 -18.40 6.90 -35.75
C ASN A 68 -17.07 6.44 -36.41
N GLY A 69 -15.98 6.44 -35.62
CA GLY A 69 -14.64 6.06 -36.07
C GLY A 69 -13.73 7.28 -36.27
N CYS A 70 -13.02 7.67 -35.22
CA CYS A 70 -11.85 8.55 -35.30
C CYS A 70 -10.81 8.02 -34.31
N GLY A 71 -9.51 8.12 -34.61
CA GLY A 71 -8.41 7.55 -33.81
C GLY A 71 -8.21 8.19 -32.42
N TYR A 72 -9.26 8.77 -31.87
CA TYR A 72 -9.33 9.35 -30.54
C TYR A 72 -9.19 8.29 -29.43
N ASP A 73 -9.78 7.12 -29.66
CA ASP A 73 -9.69 5.96 -28.76
C ASP A 73 -8.26 5.43 -28.68
N GLU A 74 -7.56 5.34 -29.80
CA GLU A 74 -6.17 4.89 -29.87
C GLU A 74 -5.25 5.77 -29.01
N ALA A 75 -5.38 7.10 -29.10
CA ALA A 75 -4.59 8.01 -28.27
C ALA A 75 -4.86 7.83 -26.76
N ARG A 76 -6.10 7.52 -26.37
CA ARG A 76 -6.46 7.25 -24.97
C ARG A 76 -5.96 5.89 -24.49
N ASP A 77 -5.92 4.90 -25.37
CA ASP A 77 -5.34 3.59 -25.06
C ASP A 77 -3.82 3.69 -24.85
N ILE A 78 -3.12 4.46 -25.69
CA ILE A 78 -1.68 4.74 -25.49
C ILE A 78 -1.48 5.50 -24.18
N ALA A 79 -2.34 6.47 -23.85
CA ALA A 79 -2.25 7.22 -22.60
C ALA A 79 -2.42 6.32 -21.37
N VAL A 80 -3.44 5.46 -21.35
CA VAL A 80 -3.65 4.49 -20.27
C VAL A 80 -2.47 3.54 -20.14
N PHE A 81 -1.98 3.01 -21.26
CA PHE A 81 -0.81 2.13 -21.27
C PHE A 81 0.44 2.81 -20.71
N ALA A 82 0.71 4.06 -21.11
CA ALA A 82 1.85 4.82 -20.61
C ALA A 82 1.75 5.08 -19.10
N VAL A 83 0.56 5.44 -18.61
CA VAL A 83 0.30 5.62 -17.18
C VAL A 83 0.52 4.32 -16.41
N ASP A 84 0.01 3.19 -16.91
CA ASP A 84 0.18 1.88 -16.28
C ASP A 84 1.66 1.51 -16.14
N GLN A 85 2.50 1.80 -17.16
CA GLN A 85 3.94 1.59 -17.06
C GLN A 85 4.62 2.45 -15.98
N GLU A 86 4.30 3.75 -15.91
CA GLU A 86 4.88 4.64 -14.89
C GLU A 86 4.43 4.22 -13.47
N VAL A 87 3.19 3.77 -13.32
CA VAL A 87 2.68 3.23 -12.05
C VAL A 87 3.44 1.97 -11.66
N ASP A 88 3.66 1.05 -12.59
CA ASP A 88 4.42 -0.19 -12.35
C ASP A 88 5.88 0.11 -11.98
N ASP A 89 6.52 1.05 -12.66
CA ASP A 89 7.89 1.47 -12.37
C ASP A 89 8.03 2.09 -10.98
N ILE A 90 7.09 2.96 -10.58
CA ILE A 90 7.07 3.51 -9.22
C ILE A 90 6.78 2.41 -8.20
N ASN A 91 5.78 1.56 -8.43
CA ASN A 91 5.41 0.49 -7.51
C ASN A 91 6.53 -0.53 -7.29
N ARG A 92 7.39 -0.74 -8.30
CA ARG A 92 8.56 -1.63 -8.18
C ARG A 92 9.52 -1.20 -7.06
N PHE A 93 9.62 0.10 -6.80
CA PHE A 93 10.51 0.67 -5.78
C PHE A 93 9.77 1.31 -4.62
N PHE A 94 8.44 1.44 -4.71
CA PHE A 94 7.61 2.01 -3.65
C PHE A 94 7.61 1.10 -2.43
N THR A 95 8.37 1.50 -1.41
CA THR A 95 8.27 0.94 -0.07
C THR A 95 7.44 1.87 0.79
N TYR A 96 6.36 1.36 1.40
CA TYR A 96 5.68 2.11 2.45
C TYR A 96 6.68 2.46 3.54
N GLU A 97 6.76 3.75 3.88
CA GLU A 97 7.59 4.23 4.97
C GLU A 97 6.72 4.76 6.11
N PRO A 98 6.79 4.17 7.31
CA PRO A 98 6.15 4.75 8.49
C PRO A 98 6.74 6.13 8.79
N LYS A 99 6.00 6.95 9.52
CA LYS A 99 6.55 8.18 10.10
C LYS A 99 7.75 7.82 10.99
N SER A 100 8.78 8.67 11.04
CA SER A 100 10.03 8.35 11.75
C SER A 100 9.82 7.96 13.23
N ASN A 101 8.80 8.50 13.90
CA ASN A 101 8.46 8.17 15.28
C ASN A 101 7.65 6.86 15.44
N ASP A 102 7.12 6.33 14.34
CA ASP A 102 6.37 5.09 14.24
C ASP A 102 7.21 3.97 13.59
N LYS A 103 8.45 4.24 13.13
CA LYS A 103 9.36 3.19 12.66
C LYS A 103 9.91 2.41 13.86
N PHE A 104 10.00 1.09 13.74
CA PHE A 104 10.80 0.30 14.66
C PHE A 104 12.28 0.64 14.47
N SER A 105 13.01 0.71 15.58
CA SER A 105 14.47 0.66 15.55
C SER A 105 14.94 -0.78 15.39
N VAL A 106 16.17 -0.97 14.90
CA VAL A 106 16.79 -2.31 14.77
C VAL A 106 16.78 -3.09 16.09
N ALA A 107 16.96 -2.40 17.22
CA ALA A 107 16.90 -3.01 18.54
C ALA A 107 15.48 -3.51 18.88
N GLU A 108 14.46 -2.71 18.58
CA GLU A 108 13.05 -3.08 18.79
C GLU A 108 12.63 -4.25 17.90
N GLU A 109 13.05 -4.26 16.62
CA GLU A 109 12.79 -5.39 15.71
C GLU A 109 13.43 -6.68 16.23
N SER A 110 14.69 -6.60 16.66
CA SER A 110 15.39 -7.75 17.25
C SER A 110 14.73 -8.25 18.53
N GLU A 111 14.25 -7.34 19.38
CA GLU A 111 13.54 -7.70 20.62
C GLU A 111 12.22 -8.41 20.30
N LEU A 112 11.41 -7.86 19.41
CA LEU A 112 10.15 -8.46 18.99
C LEU A 112 10.37 -9.81 18.31
N HIS A 113 11.39 -9.93 17.48
CA HIS A 113 11.76 -11.20 16.85
C HIS A 113 12.03 -12.29 17.89
N ASN A 114 12.79 -11.97 18.94
CA ASN A 114 13.06 -12.90 20.03
C ASN A 114 11.79 -13.25 20.82
N LYS A 115 10.95 -12.25 21.14
CA LYS A 115 9.67 -12.49 21.83
C LYS A 115 8.73 -13.40 21.03
N LEU A 116 8.67 -13.23 19.70
CA LEU A 116 7.88 -14.10 18.82
C LEU A 116 8.40 -15.54 18.84
N ASN A 117 9.72 -15.75 18.80
CA ASN A 117 10.32 -17.08 18.92
C ASN A 117 9.99 -17.74 20.27
N ASP A 118 10.06 -16.98 21.36
CA ASP A 118 9.72 -17.47 22.69
C ASP A 118 8.24 -17.87 22.78
N ILE A 119 7.35 -17.08 22.16
CA ILE A 119 5.91 -17.39 22.09
C ILE A 119 5.69 -18.70 21.33
N ILE A 120 6.29 -18.86 20.14
CA ILE A 120 6.16 -20.09 19.34
C ILE A 120 6.64 -21.31 20.16
N ALA A 121 7.79 -21.20 20.81
CA ALA A 121 8.34 -22.27 21.63
C ALA A 121 7.47 -22.61 22.85
N LYS A 122 6.81 -21.62 23.46
CA LYS A 122 5.84 -21.84 24.55
C LYS A 122 4.58 -22.53 24.05
N LEU A 123 4.02 -22.06 22.94
CA LEU A 123 2.80 -22.61 22.34
C LEU A 123 2.99 -24.08 21.97
N ASP A 124 4.12 -24.42 21.35
CA ASP A 124 4.48 -25.80 21.03
C ASP A 124 4.48 -26.70 22.28
N LYS A 125 5.17 -26.27 23.35
CA LYS A 125 5.23 -26.98 24.64
C LYS A 125 3.87 -27.14 25.32
N GLN A 126 2.94 -26.22 25.08
CA GLN A 126 1.59 -26.25 25.63
C GLN A 126 0.62 -27.10 24.79
N GLY A 127 1.09 -27.69 23.68
CA GLY A 127 0.27 -28.52 22.79
C GLY A 127 -0.46 -27.74 21.69
N PHE A 128 -0.14 -26.46 21.50
CA PHE A 128 -0.62 -25.61 20.42
C PHE A 128 0.32 -25.68 19.20
N GLY A 129 0.57 -26.89 18.71
CA GLY A 129 1.47 -27.17 17.58
C GLY A 129 0.79 -27.12 16.20
N GLN A 130 -0.40 -26.53 16.09
CA GLN A 130 -1.09 -26.41 14.80
C GLN A 130 -0.32 -25.45 13.90
N GLN A 131 0.05 -25.90 12.70
CA GLN A 131 0.86 -25.15 11.74
C GLN A 131 0.32 -23.73 11.47
N ILE A 132 -1.01 -23.57 11.41
CA ILE A 132 -1.66 -22.27 11.21
C ILE A 132 -1.26 -21.22 12.26
N ILE A 133 -1.02 -21.63 13.51
CA ILE A 133 -0.62 -20.70 14.58
C ILE A 133 0.78 -20.17 14.27
N PHE A 134 1.69 -21.06 13.89
CA PHE A 134 3.09 -20.71 13.67
C PHE A 134 3.24 -19.86 12.42
N GLU A 135 2.50 -20.19 11.34
CA GLU A 135 2.46 -19.37 10.14
C GLU A 135 1.99 -17.94 10.43
N GLU A 136 0.91 -17.76 11.18
CA GLU A 136 0.40 -16.42 11.52
C GLU A 136 1.38 -15.62 12.39
N ILE A 137 2.07 -16.26 13.33
CA ILE A 137 3.02 -15.60 14.22
C ILE A 137 4.36 -15.31 13.52
N GLU A 138 4.87 -16.25 12.71
CA GLU A 138 6.08 -16.06 11.90
C GLU A 138 5.90 -14.94 10.87
N ASP A 139 4.72 -14.86 10.25
CA ASP A 139 4.41 -13.83 9.25
C ASP A 139 4.59 -12.40 9.80
N LEU A 140 4.33 -12.18 11.09
CA LEU A 140 4.53 -10.87 11.74
C LEU A 140 5.97 -10.36 11.63
N LYS A 141 6.96 -11.26 11.57
CA LYS A 141 8.38 -10.89 11.46
C LYS A 141 8.71 -10.18 10.14
N ASN A 142 7.91 -10.43 9.10
CA ASN A 142 8.12 -9.85 7.78
C ASN A 142 7.51 -8.46 7.63
N HIS A 143 6.82 -7.95 8.66
CA HIS A 143 5.94 -6.78 8.55
C HIS A 143 6.36 -5.59 9.42
N PHE A 144 7.57 -5.57 9.98
CA PHE A 144 8.05 -4.43 10.79
C PHE A 144 8.07 -3.11 9.99
N ASN A 145 8.19 -3.18 8.67
CA ASN A 145 8.09 -2.04 7.77
C ASN A 145 6.72 -1.33 7.80
N LEU A 146 5.67 -1.92 8.37
CA LEU A 146 4.36 -1.29 8.52
C LEU A 146 4.33 -0.18 9.57
N GLY A 147 5.34 -0.11 10.44
CA GLY A 147 5.39 0.80 11.58
C GLY A 147 4.67 0.24 12.81
N LYS A 148 5.03 0.75 13.99
CA LYS A 148 4.59 0.22 15.30
C LYS A 148 3.07 0.12 15.37
N LYS A 149 2.36 1.20 15.04
CA LYS A 149 0.90 1.23 15.12
C LYS A 149 0.24 0.15 14.26
N ASN A 150 0.58 0.10 12.98
CA ASN A 150 -0.04 -0.84 12.05
C ASN A 150 0.37 -2.29 12.34
N TRP A 151 1.61 -2.50 12.78
CA TRP A 151 2.09 -3.82 13.16
C TRP A 151 1.33 -4.39 14.36
N PHE A 152 1.06 -3.59 15.40
CA PHE A 152 0.25 -4.03 16.54
C PHE A 152 -1.23 -4.25 16.16
N GLN A 153 -1.77 -3.50 15.20
CA GLN A 153 -3.10 -3.80 14.64
C GLN A 153 -3.12 -5.12 13.88
N LEU A 154 -2.08 -5.42 13.10
CA LEU A 154 -1.93 -6.69 12.39
C LEU A 154 -1.84 -7.86 13.39
N LEU A 155 -0.99 -7.74 14.43
CA LEU A 155 -0.90 -8.71 15.52
C LEU A 155 -2.28 -8.99 16.12
N LYS A 156 -3.01 -7.94 16.54
CA LYS A 156 -4.35 -8.06 17.12
C LYS A 156 -5.30 -8.80 16.19
N GLY A 157 -5.31 -8.45 14.90
CA GLY A 157 -6.14 -9.11 13.89
C GLY A 157 -5.86 -10.60 13.78
N LYS A 158 -4.59 -10.98 13.65
CA LYS A 158 -4.17 -12.38 13.51
C LYS A 158 -4.50 -13.22 14.74
N VAL A 159 -4.20 -12.76 15.95
CA VAL A 159 -4.48 -13.53 17.18
C VAL A 159 -5.98 -13.64 17.48
N VAL A 160 -6.77 -12.61 17.14
CA VAL A 160 -8.23 -12.66 17.25
C VAL A 160 -8.81 -13.66 16.25
N ASP A 161 -8.32 -13.70 15.02
CA ASP A 161 -8.75 -14.69 14.02
C ASP A 161 -8.47 -16.13 14.48
N LEU A 162 -7.30 -16.39 15.08
CA LEU A 162 -6.99 -17.69 15.71
C LEU A 162 -7.97 -18.03 16.85
N THR A 163 -8.47 -17.04 17.58
CA THR A 163 -9.51 -17.24 18.60
C THR A 163 -10.86 -17.59 17.98
N LEU A 164 -11.28 -16.88 16.93
CA LEU A 164 -12.54 -17.13 16.23
C LEU A 164 -12.57 -18.51 15.57
N LYS A 165 -11.43 -18.95 15.04
CA LYS A 165 -11.22 -20.32 14.52
C LYS A 165 -11.15 -21.39 15.62
N LYS A 166 -11.25 -20.99 16.90
CA LYS A 166 -11.15 -21.85 18.09
C LYS A 166 -9.81 -22.61 18.19
N VAL A 167 -8.77 -22.05 17.58
CA VAL A 167 -7.41 -22.61 17.59
C VAL A 167 -6.68 -22.18 18.86
N LEU A 168 -6.81 -20.90 19.24
CA LEU A 168 -6.34 -20.37 20.52
C LEU A 168 -7.53 -19.96 21.39
N ASN A 169 -7.36 -20.04 22.70
CA ASN A 169 -8.32 -19.48 23.64
C ASN A 169 -7.96 -18.02 23.97
N LYS A 170 -8.92 -17.30 24.54
CA LYS A 170 -8.76 -15.88 24.87
C LYS A 170 -7.59 -15.60 25.81
N THR A 171 -7.35 -16.47 26.79
CA THR A 171 -6.27 -16.31 27.77
C THR A 171 -4.89 -16.37 27.10
N ILE A 172 -4.68 -17.33 26.19
CA ILE A 172 -3.43 -17.44 25.44
C ILE A 172 -3.22 -16.21 24.54
N VAL A 173 -4.29 -15.72 23.92
CA VAL A 173 -4.20 -14.51 23.08
C VAL A 173 -3.88 -13.26 23.91
N GLU A 174 -4.47 -13.11 25.08
CA GLU A 174 -4.13 -12.04 26.02
C GLU A 174 -2.66 -12.15 26.46
N GLU A 175 -2.13 -13.35 26.73
CA GLU A 175 -0.71 -13.54 27.06
C GLU A 175 0.21 -13.14 25.90
N ILE A 176 -0.07 -13.59 24.67
CA ILE A 176 0.70 -13.25 23.46
C ILE A 176 0.74 -11.73 23.27
N TYR A 177 -0.43 -11.10 23.33
CA TYR A 177 -0.55 -9.67 23.12
C TYR A 177 0.23 -8.89 24.18
N ASN A 178 0.04 -9.24 25.47
CA ASN A 178 0.74 -8.58 26.58
C ASN A 178 2.26 -8.73 26.49
N GLN A 179 2.75 -9.94 26.18
CA GLN A 179 4.19 -10.19 26.05
C GLN A 179 4.83 -9.31 24.95
N LEU A 180 4.13 -9.13 23.83
CA LEU A 180 4.59 -8.31 22.71
C LEU A 180 4.39 -6.81 22.96
N SER A 181 3.37 -6.40 23.70
CA SER A 181 3.05 -4.99 23.95
C SER A 181 3.81 -4.35 25.12
N ASP A 182 4.44 -5.12 26.00
CA ASP A 182 5.06 -4.65 27.25
C ASP A 182 6.02 -3.45 27.04
N SER A 183 6.84 -3.49 25.99
CA SER A 183 7.80 -2.43 25.65
C SER A 183 7.17 -1.29 24.82
N PHE A 184 5.89 -1.39 24.49
CA PHE A 184 5.18 -0.54 23.51
C PHE A 184 3.82 -0.02 24.01
N GLU A 185 3.59 -0.01 25.32
CA GLU A 185 2.29 0.34 25.91
C GLU A 185 1.70 1.65 25.37
N GLN A 186 2.54 2.67 25.14
CA GLN A 186 2.07 3.96 24.63
C GLN A 186 1.49 3.85 23.22
N VAL A 187 2.07 3.01 22.36
CA VAL A 187 1.57 2.77 21.00
C VAL A 187 0.27 1.97 21.07
N VAL A 188 0.22 0.97 21.95
CA VAL A 188 -0.97 0.12 22.13
C VAL A 188 -2.17 0.90 22.67
N LYS A 189 -1.95 1.80 23.63
CA LYS A 189 -3.00 2.71 24.15
C LYS A 189 -3.60 3.64 23.08
N MET A 190 -2.91 3.86 21.96
CA MET A 190 -3.42 4.65 20.84
C MET A 190 -4.24 3.84 19.82
N ILE A 191 -4.33 2.52 20.01
CA ILE A 191 -5.03 1.56 19.13
C ILE A 191 -6.33 1.06 19.77
N GLU A 192 -6.45 1.14 21.10
CA GLU A 192 -7.66 0.85 21.88
C GLU A 192 -8.74 1.93 21.74
#